data_AF-A0A2H3JGL3-F1
#
_entry.id   AF-A0A2H3JGL3-F1
#
_cell.length_a   1.000
_cell.length_b   1.000
_cell.length_c   1.000
_cell.angle_alpha   90.00
_cell.angle_beta   90.00
_cell.angle_gamma   90.00
#
_symmetry.space_group_name_H-M   'P 1'
#
loop_
_entity.id
_entity.type
_entity.pdbx_description
1 polymer ?
#
loop_
_entity_poly.entity_id
_entity_poly.type
_entity_poly.pdbx_seq_one_letter_code
_entity_poly.pdbx_strand_id
1 'polypeptide(L)'
;MRITGLNHFYLRAIRCTRLNSTISRAAPKYDDDGIPTHPAWSVHDLLSSYPQPMISPRTLTRLHELSALIPPTEGTAAHAKLTREMEGLVRLVEAVKLVDTSAVQDRTSAQGVPDGKIWAEGEGIDLSMSGERDDASEGASGRALFTHSARVKDGLYIVDADKSK
;
A
#
# COMPACT_ATOMS: atom_id res chain seq x y z
N MET A 1 -15.29 46.55 38.32
CA MET A 1 -15.67 45.12 38.36
C MET A 1 -16.75 44.87 37.31
N ARG A 2 -16.37 44.45 36.09
CA ARG A 2 -17.28 43.89 35.08
C ARG A 2 -16.48 42.86 34.29
N ILE A 3 -16.84 41.61 34.48
CA ILE A 3 -16.31 40.44 33.77
C ILE A 3 -17.28 40.22 32.61
N THR A 4 -16.80 40.30 31.37
CA THR A 4 -17.48 39.70 30.22
C THR A 4 -16.42 39.12 29.30
N GLY A 5 -16.23 37.81 29.45
CA GLY A 5 -15.60 37.00 28.43
C GLY A 5 -16.54 36.78 27.25
N LEU A 6 -15.95 36.64 26.07
CA LEU A 6 -16.53 35.89 24.97
C LEU A 6 -15.37 35.41 24.09
N ASN A 7 -14.88 34.22 24.44
CA ASN A 7 -13.97 33.45 23.60
C ASN A 7 -14.75 33.02 22.36
N HIS A 8 -14.49 33.66 21.23
CA HIS A 8 -15.03 33.24 19.95
C HIS A 8 -14.08 32.19 19.34
N PHE A 9 -14.19 30.95 19.82
CA PHE A 9 -13.60 29.80 19.14
C PHE A 9 -14.42 29.51 17.89
N TYR A 10 -13.91 29.90 16.72
CA TYR A 10 -14.42 29.43 15.44
C TYR A 10 -14.03 27.95 15.29
N LEU A 11 -15.01 27.06 15.45
CA LEU A 11 -14.92 25.69 14.95
C LEU A 11 -14.83 25.76 13.43
N ARG A 12 -13.60 25.68 12.91
CA ARG A 12 -13.31 25.53 11.49
C ARG A 12 -13.77 24.14 11.08
N ALA A 13 -15.02 24.06 10.61
CA ALA A 13 -15.58 22.85 10.03
C ALA A 13 -14.66 22.37 8.91
N ILE A 14 -13.96 21.26 9.15
CA ILE A 14 -13.17 20.56 8.14
C ILE A 14 -14.18 20.05 7.11
N ARG A 15 -14.31 20.77 6.00
CA ARG A 15 -15.08 20.29 4.84
C ARG A 15 -14.31 19.11 4.27
N CYS A 16 -14.72 17.90 4.64
CA CYS A 16 -14.36 16.70 3.90
C CYS A 16 -14.91 16.86 2.48
N THR A 17 -14.05 17.28 1.56
CA THR A 17 -14.34 17.22 0.12
C THR A 17 -14.39 15.74 -0.25
N ARG A 18 -15.60 15.15 -0.16
CA ARG A 18 -15.88 13.84 -0.77
C ARG A 18 -15.54 13.95 -2.25
N LEU A 19 -14.61 13.11 -2.68
CA LEU A 19 -14.26 12.94 -4.09
C LEU A 19 -15.51 12.51 -4.85
N ASN A 20 -15.87 13.28 -5.87
CA ASN A 20 -17.01 13.01 -6.76
C ASN A 20 -16.69 11.82 -7.66
N SER A 21 -16.79 10.59 -7.15
CA SER A 21 -16.92 9.40 -7.99
C SER A 21 -18.40 9.09 -8.22
N THR A 22 -19.14 10.03 -8.82
CA THR A 22 -20.55 9.82 -9.13
C THR A 22 -20.71 9.56 -10.62
N ILE A 23 -20.72 8.28 -11.00
CA ILE A 23 -21.73 7.83 -11.96
C ILE A 23 -23.07 8.26 -11.36
N SER A 24 -23.73 9.20 -12.02
CA SER A 24 -25.01 9.80 -11.63
C SER A 24 -25.99 8.75 -11.11
N ARG A 25 -26.14 8.67 -9.78
CA ARG A 25 -27.22 7.93 -9.12
C ARG A 25 -27.74 8.76 -7.95
N ALA A 26 -29.06 8.75 -7.79
CA ALA A 26 -29.80 9.53 -6.82
C ALA A 26 -29.18 9.46 -5.42
N ALA A 27 -29.18 10.58 -4.70
CA ALA A 27 -28.66 10.64 -3.34
C ALA A 27 -29.33 9.54 -2.48
N PRO A 28 -28.55 8.73 -1.74
CA PRO A 28 -29.10 7.70 -0.88
C PRO A 28 -30.06 8.32 0.12
N LYS A 29 -31.26 7.76 0.23
CA LYS A 29 -32.22 8.12 1.28
C LYS A 29 -31.78 7.42 2.57
N TYR A 30 -31.83 8.15 3.67
CA TYR A 30 -31.49 7.66 5.00
C TYR A 30 -32.74 7.71 5.88
N ASP A 31 -32.86 6.81 6.84
CA ASP A 31 -33.88 6.89 7.88
C ASP A 31 -33.49 7.90 8.98
N ASP A 32 -34.35 8.05 9.98
CA ASP A 32 -34.15 8.97 11.11
C ASP A 32 -32.90 8.59 11.96
N ASP A 33 -32.42 7.34 11.85
CA ASP A 33 -31.22 6.82 12.51
C ASP A 33 -29.95 6.90 11.62
N GLY A 34 -30.07 7.44 10.39
CA GLY A 34 -28.97 7.59 9.45
C GLY A 34 -28.58 6.32 8.68
N ILE A 35 -29.40 5.27 8.73
CA ILE A 35 -29.20 4.03 7.99
C ILE A 35 -29.79 4.19 6.58
N PRO A 36 -29.08 3.75 5.51
CA PRO A 36 -29.61 3.82 4.16
C PRO A 36 -30.90 3.01 3.99
N THR A 37 -31.99 3.63 3.56
CA THR A 37 -33.29 2.96 3.31
C THR A 37 -33.30 2.17 1.99
N HIS A 38 -32.25 2.32 1.18
CA HIS A 38 -32.03 1.58 -0.04
C HIS A 38 -30.68 0.90 0.02
N PRO A 39 -30.54 -0.29 -0.59
CA PRO A 39 -29.25 -0.97 -0.64
C PRO A 39 -28.22 -0.05 -1.27
N ALA A 40 -27.15 0.21 -0.53
CA ALA A 40 -25.98 0.88 -1.05
C ALA A 40 -25.35 0.01 -2.15
N TRP A 41 -24.53 0.64 -3.00
CA TRP A 41 -23.74 -0.10 -3.97
C TRP A 41 -22.82 -1.09 -3.24
N SER A 42 -22.76 -2.32 -3.75
CA SER A 42 -21.81 -3.31 -3.27
C SER A 42 -20.48 -3.10 -3.99
N VAL A 43 -19.38 -3.07 -3.22
CA VAL A 43 -18.03 -3.09 -3.78
C VAL A 43 -17.84 -4.34 -4.66
N HIS A 44 -18.46 -5.46 -4.27
CA HIS A 44 -18.39 -6.70 -5.06
C HIS A 44 -19.05 -6.54 -6.44
N ASP A 45 -20.21 -5.88 -6.51
CA ASP A 45 -20.93 -5.63 -7.77
C ASP A 45 -20.17 -4.66 -8.67
N LEU A 46 -19.50 -3.67 -8.07
CA LEU A 46 -18.63 -2.76 -8.80
C LEU A 46 -17.43 -3.51 -9.38
N LEU A 47 -16.76 -4.35 -8.58
CA LEU A 47 -15.58 -5.10 -9.00
C LEU A 47 -15.89 -6.23 -9.99
N SER A 48 -17.09 -6.79 -9.95
CA SER A 48 -17.53 -7.82 -10.91
C SER A 48 -17.78 -7.25 -12.31
N SER A 49 -18.05 -5.94 -12.43
CA SER A 49 -18.23 -5.25 -13.72
C SER A 49 -16.94 -5.06 -14.52
N TYR A 50 -15.77 -5.16 -13.87
CA TYR A 50 -14.47 -5.01 -14.52
C TYR A 50 -14.01 -6.32 -15.17
N PRO A 51 -13.29 -6.24 -16.32
CA PRO A 51 -12.78 -7.41 -17.00
C PRO A 51 -11.86 -8.23 -16.08
N GLN A 52 -11.87 -9.55 -16.27
CA GLN A 52 -10.96 -10.43 -15.54
C GLN A 52 -9.56 -10.35 -16.18
N PRO A 53 -8.53 -9.87 -15.46
CA PRO A 53 -7.17 -9.97 -15.95
C PRO A 53 -6.79 -11.45 -16.01
N MET A 54 -6.10 -11.85 -17.07
CA MET A 54 -5.60 -13.22 -17.23
C MET A 54 -4.09 -13.24 -16.99
N ILE A 55 -3.66 -14.04 -16.01
CA ILE A 55 -2.22 -14.20 -15.71
C ILE A 55 -1.73 -15.49 -16.36
N SER A 56 -0.71 -15.38 -17.22
CA SER A 56 -0.12 -16.56 -17.84
C SER A 56 0.62 -17.41 -16.79
N PRO A 57 0.64 -18.75 -16.91
CA PRO A 57 1.39 -19.62 -15.99
C PRO A 57 2.87 -19.22 -15.88
N ARG A 58 3.48 -18.88 -17.03
CA ARG A 58 4.87 -18.37 -17.09
C ARG A 58 5.07 -17.11 -16.25
N THR A 59 4.10 -16.20 -16.24
CA THR A 59 4.15 -14.99 -15.41
C THR A 59 4.10 -15.36 -13.93
N LEU A 60 3.24 -16.29 -13.54
CA LEU A 60 3.12 -16.75 -12.16
C LEU A 60 4.43 -17.41 -11.67
N THR A 61 5.02 -18.29 -12.49
CA THR A 61 6.33 -18.89 -12.19
C THR A 61 7.41 -17.83 -12.01
N ARG A 62 7.47 -16.85 -12.94
CA ARG A 62 8.44 -15.75 -12.85
C ARG A 62 8.25 -14.90 -11.59
N LEU A 63 7.01 -14.65 -11.16
CA LEU A 63 6.75 -13.92 -9.92
C LEU A 63 7.23 -14.69 -8.68
N HIS A 64 7.07 -16.00 -8.66
CA HIS A 64 7.60 -16.85 -7.60
C HIS A 64 9.13 -16.82 -7.56
N GLU A 65 9.78 -16.94 -8.72
CA GLU A 65 11.24 -16.84 -8.83
C GLU A 65 11.77 -15.50 -8.29
N LEU A 66 11.15 -14.38 -8.69
CA LEU A 66 11.53 -13.05 -8.21
C LEU A 66 11.29 -12.85 -6.71
N SER A 67 10.32 -13.58 -6.16
CA SER A 67 10.00 -13.55 -4.73
C SER A 67 10.79 -14.59 -3.93
N ALA A 68 11.73 -15.31 -4.55
CA ALA A 68 12.46 -16.43 -3.96
C ALA A 68 11.53 -17.50 -3.34
N LEU A 69 10.36 -17.71 -3.95
CA LEU A 69 9.38 -18.72 -3.57
C LEU A 69 9.43 -19.91 -4.53
N ILE A 70 9.11 -21.09 -4.01
CA ILE A 70 8.94 -22.29 -4.83
C ILE A 70 7.55 -22.21 -5.50
N PRO A 71 7.46 -22.25 -6.84
CA PRO A 71 6.18 -22.22 -7.54
C PRO A 71 5.42 -23.54 -7.36
N PRO A 72 4.08 -23.51 -7.20
CA PRO A 72 3.27 -24.72 -7.24
C PRO A 72 3.29 -25.33 -8.63
N THR A 73 3.29 -26.66 -8.72
CA THR A 73 3.28 -27.37 -10.01
C THR A 73 2.07 -26.98 -10.85
N GLU A 74 2.29 -26.70 -12.14
CA GLU A 74 1.23 -26.37 -13.09
C GLU A 74 0.17 -27.49 -13.16
N GLY A 75 -1.09 -27.11 -13.31
CA GLY A 75 -2.22 -28.05 -13.35
C GLY A 75 -2.68 -28.58 -11.98
N THR A 76 -2.01 -28.23 -10.89
CA THR A 76 -2.48 -28.56 -9.54
C THR A 76 -3.63 -27.64 -9.10
N ALA A 77 -4.47 -28.13 -8.18
CA ALA A 77 -5.53 -27.31 -7.56
C ALA A 77 -4.95 -26.09 -6.82
N ALA A 78 -3.76 -26.23 -6.24
CA ALA A 78 -3.04 -25.14 -5.58
C ALA A 78 -2.65 -24.05 -6.59
N HIS A 79 -2.12 -24.43 -7.76
CA HIS A 79 -1.80 -23.49 -8.82
C HIS A 79 -3.06 -22.75 -9.30
N ALA A 80 -4.15 -23.46 -9.60
CA ALA A 80 -5.41 -22.84 -10.06
C ALA A 80 -6.02 -21.88 -9.03
N LYS A 81 -6.00 -22.24 -7.74
CA LYS A 81 -6.44 -21.38 -6.65
C LYS A 81 -5.62 -20.09 -6.60
N LEU A 82 -4.30 -20.21 -6.63
CA LEU A 82 -3.39 -19.07 -6.57
C LEU A 82 -3.53 -18.16 -7.78
N THR A 83 -3.66 -18.72 -9.00
CA THR A 83 -3.92 -17.93 -10.21
C THR A 83 -5.19 -17.09 -10.04
N ARG A 84 -6.29 -17.70 -9.57
CA ARG A 84 -7.55 -16.99 -9.36
C ARG A 84 -7.44 -15.88 -8.31
N GLU A 85 -6.70 -16.11 -7.22
CA GLU A 85 -6.46 -15.10 -6.18
C GLU A 85 -5.66 -13.92 -6.72
N MET A 86 -4.58 -14.20 -7.47
CA MET A 86 -3.75 -13.17 -8.09
C MET A 86 -4.53 -12.35 -9.13
N GLU A 87 -5.33 -12.99 -9.97
CA GLU A 87 -6.21 -12.29 -10.93
C GLU A 87 -7.24 -11.40 -10.21
N GLY A 88 -7.79 -11.85 -9.09
CA GLY A 88 -8.68 -11.06 -8.25
C GLY A 88 -8.00 -9.80 -7.70
N LEU A 89 -6.77 -9.92 -7.21
CA LEU A 89 -5.97 -8.79 -6.72
C LEU A 89 -5.61 -7.81 -7.84
N VAL A 90 -5.21 -8.31 -9.01
CA VAL A 90 -4.91 -7.44 -10.16
C VAL A 90 -6.14 -6.66 -10.57
N ARG A 91 -7.32 -7.28 -10.59
CA ARG A 91 -8.58 -6.60 -10.93
C ARG A 91 -8.86 -5.41 -10.00
N LEU A 92 -8.60 -5.58 -8.70
CA LEU A 92 -8.77 -4.51 -7.72
C LEU A 92 -7.83 -3.32 -8.01
N VAL A 93 -6.57 -3.61 -8.31
CA VAL A 93 -5.57 -2.57 -8.62
C VAL A 93 -5.87 -1.88 -9.95
N GLU A 94 -6.37 -2.61 -10.95
CA GLU A 94 -6.79 -2.02 -12.23
C GLU A 94 -7.98 -1.08 -12.08
N ALA A 95 -8.93 -1.37 -11.18
CA ALA A 95 -10.04 -0.47 -10.90
C ALA A 95 -9.57 0.91 -10.39
N VAL A 96 -8.46 0.97 -9.65
CA VAL A 96 -7.87 2.24 -9.17
C VAL A 96 -7.34 3.10 -10.31
N LYS A 97 -6.88 2.50 -11.42
CA LYS A 97 -6.40 3.24 -12.58
C LYS A 97 -7.49 4.04 -13.29
N LEU A 98 -8.76 3.67 -13.08
CA LEU A 98 -9.91 4.36 -13.68
C LEU A 98 -10.36 5.58 -12.87
N VAL A 99 -9.79 5.81 -11.69
CA VAL A 99 -10.09 6.98 -10.87
C VAL A 99 -9.42 8.21 -11.49
N ASP A 100 -10.20 9.27 -11.70
CA ASP A 100 -9.67 10.55 -12.16
C ASP A 100 -8.77 11.18 -11.10
N THR A 101 -7.50 11.38 -11.45
CA THR A 101 -6.46 11.96 -10.59
C THR A 101 -6.00 13.35 -11.05
N SER A 102 -6.68 13.94 -12.04
CA SER A 102 -6.34 15.26 -12.61
C SER A 102 -6.18 16.35 -11.55
N ALA A 103 -7.10 16.40 -10.57
CA ALA A 103 -7.07 17.38 -9.48
C ALA A 103 -5.87 17.26 -8.52
N VAL A 104 -5.18 16.11 -8.49
CA VAL A 104 -3.98 15.89 -7.66
C VAL A 104 -2.71 16.32 -8.39
N GLN A 105 -2.69 16.22 -9.72
CA GLN A 105 -1.54 16.59 -10.55
C GLN A 105 -1.30 18.12 -10.54
N ASP A 106 -2.37 18.92 -10.50
CA ASP A 106 -2.26 20.39 -10.51
C ASP A 106 -1.60 20.97 -9.25
N ARG A 107 -1.69 20.30 -8.10
CA ARG A 107 -1.09 20.79 -6.84
C ARG A 107 0.40 20.51 -6.71
N THR A 108 0.93 19.65 -7.56
CA THR A 108 2.30 19.11 -7.44
C THR A 108 3.18 19.48 -8.64
N SER A 109 2.63 20.25 -9.59
CA SER A 109 3.32 20.61 -10.83
C SER A 109 4.29 21.77 -10.64
N ALA A 110 5.43 21.45 -10.03
CA ALA A 110 6.73 22.03 -10.35
C ALA A 110 7.80 20.95 -10.20
N GLN A 111 7.95 20.11 -11.24
CA GLN A 111 9.15 19.28 -11.49
C GLN A 111 9.54 18.17 -10.47
N GLY A 112 8.60 17.43 -9.86
CA GLY A 112 8.99 16.26 -9.06
C GLY A 112 7.90 15.23 -8.90
N VAL A 113 8.27 13.94 -8.96
CA VAL A 113 7.41 12.87 -8.40
C VAL A 113 7.26 13.20 -6.92
N PRO A 114 6.04 13.45 -6.40
CA PRO A 114 5.87 13.74 -4.98
C PRO A 114 6.42 12.58 -4.17
N ASP A 115 7.26 12.87 -3.19
CA ASP A 115 7.63 11.87 -2.18
C ASP A 115 6.33 11.40 -1.51
N GLY A 116 6.04 10.10 -1.60
CA GLY A 116 4.82 9.51 -1.02
C GLY A 116 4.86 9.41 0.50
N LYS A 117 5.96 9.85 1.13
CA LYS A 117 6.10 9.91 2.58
C LYS A 117 5.30 11.08 3.13
N ILE A 118 4.35 10.77 3.99
CA ILE A 118 3.59 11.76 4.74
C ILE A 118 4.41 12.12 5.97
N TRP A 119 5.09 13.27 5.91
CA TRP A 119 5.80 13.86 7.05
C TRP A 119 4.89 14.85 7.78
N ALA A 120 5.11 15.05 9.08
CA ALA A 120 4.50 16.17 9.78
C ALA A 120 5.01 17.50 9.17
N GLU A 121 4.19 18.55 9.23
CA GLU A 121 4.57 19.86 8.70
C GLU A 121 5.82 20.39 9.44
N GLY A 122 6.89 20.66 8.68
CA GLY A 122 8.18 21.09 9.23
C GLY A 122 9.17 19.96 9.53
N GLU A 123 8.80 18.69 9.33
CA GLU A 123 9.70 17.56 9.40
C GLU A 123 10.17 17.13 8.00
N GLY A 124 11.45 16.79 7.90
CA GLY A 124 12.06 16.26 6.69
C GLY A 124 13.33 15.49 7.04
N ILE A 125 13.87 14.76 6.08
CA ILE A 125 15.17 14.11 6.28
C ILE A 125 16.24 15.20 6.25
N ASP A 126 16.90 15.44 7.38
CA ASP A 126 18.05 16.32 7.44
C ASP A 126 19.24 15.65 6.74
N LEU A 127 19.46 16.04 5.48
CA LEU A 127 20.56 15.54 4.67
C LEU A 127 21.91 16.12 5.10
N SER A 128 21.94 17.13 5.97
CA SER A 128 23.18 17.76 6.46
C SER A 128 23.90 16.93 7.53
N MET A 129 23.23 15.95 8.14
CA MET A 129 23.82 15.03 9.12
C MET A 129 24.45 13.77 8.51
N SER A 130 24.68 13.76 7.19
CA SER A 130 25.22 12.60 6.47
C SER A 130 26.70 12.28 6.76
N GLY A 131 27.36 13.03 7.65
CA GLY A 131 28.78 12.86 8.01
C GLY A 131 29.08 12.38 9.43
N GLU A 132 28.17 12.52 10.39
CA GLU A 132 28.42 12.19 11.80
C GLU A 132 27.47 11.09 12.26
N ARG A 133 27.69 9.88 11.74
CA ARG A 133 27.17 8.66 12.38
C ARG A 133 28.05 8.35 13.60
N ASP A 134 27.93 9.18 14.62
CA ASP A 134 28.44 8.87 15.96
C ASP A 134 27.37 8.04 16.68
N ASP A 135 27.14 6.84 16.14
CA ASP A 135 26.40 5.77 16.78
C ASP A 135 27.10 4.47 16.38
N ALA A 136 28.22 4.21 17.05
CA ALA A 136 28.52 2.87 17.49
C ALA A 136 27.33 2.41 18.36
N SER A 137 26.21 2.09 17.71
CA SER A 137 25.06 1.58 18.41
C SER A 137 25.50 0.31 19.11
N GLU A 138 24.99 0.11 20.31
CA GLU A 138 25.10 -1.10 21.14
C GLU A 138 24.47 -2.34 20.44
N GLY A 139 24.47 -2.40 19.11
CA GLY A 139 24.07 -3.54 18.31
C GLY A 139 25.18 -4.59 18.23
N ALA A 140 24.78 -5.86 18.21
CA ALA A 140 25.67 -6.98 17.96
C ALA A 140 26.49 -6.73 16.68
N SER A 141 27.81 -6.58 16.83
CA SER A 141 28.72 -6.31 15.72
C SER A 141 29.65 -7.51 15.46
N GLY A 142 30.11 -7.63 14.23
CA GLY A 142 31.06 -8.65 13.82
C GLY A 142 30.57 -10.07 14.11
N ARG A 143 31.34 -10.82 14.91
CA ARG A 143 31.07 -12.24 15.20
C ARG A 143 29.78 -12.48 15.99
N ALA A 144 29.29 -11.48 16.73
CA ALA A 144 28.05 -11.61 17.49
C ALA A 144 26.82 -11.82 16.57
N LEU A 145 26.91 -11.40 15.30
CA LEU A 145 25.86 -11.62 14.30
C LEU A 145 25.67 -13.09 13.93
N PHE A 146 26.69 -13.93 14.11
CA PHE A 146 26.63 -15.36 13.80
C PHE A 146 25.67 -16.13 14.71
N THR A 147 25.34 -15.60 15.88
CA THR A 147 24.36 -16.21 16.79
C THR A 147 22.96 -16.28 16.18
N HIS A 148 22.64 -15.39 15.25
CA HIS A 148 21.32 -15.35 14.59
C HIS A 148 21.24 -16.16 13.31
N SER A 149 22.36 -16.68 12.82
CA SER A 149 22.37 -17.49 11.59
C SER A 149 22.16 -18.97 11.87
N ALA A 150 21.38 -19.61 11.00
CA ALA A 150 21.14 -21.05 11.06
C ALA A 150 22.38 -21.90 10.74
N ARG A 151 23.31 -21.39 9.92
CA ARG A 151 24.51 -22.12 9.48
C ARG A 151 25.72 -21.20 9.36
N VAL A 152 26.79 -21.55 10.06
CA VAL A 152 28.09 -20.85 10.03
C VAL A 152 29.20 -21.89 10.06
N LYS A 153 30.25 -21.69 9.25
CA LYS A 153 31.47 -22.50 9.28
C LYS A 153 32.67 -21.61 8.99
N ASP A 154 33.76 -21.83 9.72
CA ASP A 154 35.02 -21.09 9.57
C ASP A 154 34.85 -19.56 9.63
N GLY A 155 33.87 -19.08 10.41
CA GLY A 155 33.57 -17.64 10.54
C GLY A 155 32.86 -17.03 9.33
N LEU A 156 32.22 -17.83 8.50
CA LEU A 156 31.46 -17.40 7.32
C LEU A 156 30.05 -17.98 7.33
N TYR A 157 29.08 -17.21 6.83
CA TYR A 157 27.73 -17.71 6.55
C TYR A 157 27.78 -18.74 5.43
N ILE A 158 27.11 -19.87 5.61
CA ILE A 158 27.00 -20.91 4.59
C ILE A 158 25.63 -20.82 3.94
N VAL A 159 25.62 -20.77 2.61
CA VAL A 159 24.42 -20.92 1.79
C VAL A 159 24.63 -22.13 0.87
N ASP A 160 23.61 -22.97 0.73
CA ASP A 160 23.64 -24.06 -0.23
C ASP A 160 23.57 -23.45 -1.63
N ALA A 161 24.67 -23.52 -2.38
CA ALA A 161 24.67 -23.10 -3.78
C ALA A 161 23.97 -24.19 -4.60
N ASP A 162 22.83 -23.85 -5.19
CA ASP A 162 22.17 -24.73 -6.13
C ASP A 162 23.02 -24.80 -7.41
N LYS A 163 23.74 -25.90 -7.58
CA LYS A 163 24.63 -26.10 -8.73
C LYS A 163 23.75 -26.52 -9.91
N SER A 164 23.30 -25.56 -10.71
CA SER A 164 22.71 -25.87 -12.02
C SER A 164 23.77 -26.56 -12.88
N LYS A 165 23.47 -27.78 -13.33
CA LYS A 165 24.34 -28.58 -14.20
C LYS A 165 23.96 -28.41 -15.67
#